data_AF-A0A420M6W1-F1
#
_entry.id   AF-A0A420M6W1-F1
#
_cell.length_a   1.000
_cell.length_b   1.000
_cell.length_c   1.000
_cell.angle_alpha   90.00
_cell.angle_beta   90.00
_cell.angle_gamma   90.00
#
_symmetry.space_group_name_H-M   'P 1'
#
loop_
_entity.id
_entity.type
_entity.pdbx_description
1 polymer ?
#
loop_
_entity_poly.entity_id
_entity_poly.type
_entity_poly.pdbx_seq_one_letter_code
_entity_poly.pdbx_strand_id
1 'polypeptide(L)'
;MDTQVGSKYENAAVASFRLSPQDYHRYHSPVTGKIKLFRSIPGDYYQVDPVALQSQVDILTRNRRAYAIIETAEFGDVLFVAIGATNVGSVVIHEQFQKGGVQVKKGDELGHFQFGGSSIIVAFQEERIKFDNDLLQLSKQRIQVSVEVGMSLGRATRSTRRGDMSPEPTYAEVADPNA
;
A
#
# COMPACT_ATOMS: atom_id res chain seq x y z
N MET A 1 6.31 -7.53 17.95
CA MET A 1 6.15 -7.80 16.51
C MET A 1 4.74 -8.33 16.32
N ASP A 2 3.93 -7.74 15.45
CA ASP A 2 2.62 -8.29 15.09
C ASP A 2 2.83 -9.45 14.11
N THR A 3 2.70 -10.69 14.59
CA THR A 3 3.00 -11.92 13.82
C THR A 3 1.77 -12.51 13.13
N GLN A 4 0.58 -11.92 13.29
CA GLN A 4 -0.67 -12.58 12.91
C GLN A 4 -0.95 -12.56 11.39
N VAL A 5 -0.31 -11.64 10.65
CA VAL A 5 -0.61 -11.42 9.23
C VAL A 5 0.47 -11.96 8.29
N GLY A 6 1.70 -12.15 8.80
CA GLY A 6 2.89 -12.39 7.96
C GLY A 6 2.79 -13.64 7.08
N SER A 7 2.18 -14.71 7.56
CA SER A 7 2.02 -15.97 6.82
C SER A 7 1.22 -15.82 5.51
N LYS A 8 0.35 -14.80 5.41
CA LYS A 8 -0.41 -14.52 4.17
C LYS A 8 0.42 -13.91 3.05
N TYR A 9 1.64 -13.47 3.37
CA TYR A 9 2.58 -12.80 2.48
C TYR A 9 3.89 -13.57 2.36
N GLU A 10 3.88 -14.87 2.65
CA GLU A 10 4.96 -15.76 2.26
C GLU A 10 5.14 -15.70 0.74
N ASN A 11 6.38 -15.60 0.27
CA ASN A 11 6.73 -15.40 -1.16
C ASN A 11 6.06 -14.18 -1.82
N ALA A 12 5.66 -13.17 -1.03
CA ALA A 12 5.02 -11.98 -1.56
C ALA A 12 5.91 -11.20 -2.54
N ALA A 13 5.26 -10.62 -3.55
CA ALA A 13 5.87 -9.63 -4.41
C ALA A 13 5.84 -8.28 -3.68
N VAL A 14 7.01 -7.65 -3.50
CA VAL A 14 7.15 -6.43 -2.70
C VAL A 14 7.67 -5.28 -3.54
N ALA A 15 6.99 -4.14 -3.46
CA ALA A 15 7.50 -2.85 -3.89
C ALA A 15 7.95 -2.04 -2.66
N SER A 16 9.17 -1.50 -2.72
CA SER A 16 9.75 -0.67 -1.66
C SER A 16 10.06 0.71 -2.19
N PHE A 17 9.55 1.73 -1.49
CA PHE A 17 9.72 3.13 -1.83
C PHE A 17 10.43 3.84 -0.68
N ARG A 18 11.32 4.75 -1.04
CA ARG A 18 11.96 5.67 -0.09
C ARG A 18 11.58 7.09 -0.48
N LEU A 19 11.17 7.89 0.50
CA LEU A 19 10.93 9.30 0.35
C LEU A 19 12.05 10.08 1.06
N SER A 20 12.81 10.80 0.26
CA SER A 20 13.82 11.77 0.67
C SER A 20 13.14 12.98 1.31
N PRO A 21 13.85 13.82 2.10
CA PRO A 21 13.26 15.01 2.71
C PRO A 21 12.61 16.01 1.72
N GLN A 22 13.07 16.02 0.47
CA GLN A 22 12.55 16.88 -0.60
C GLN A 22 11.34 16.29 -1.36
N ASP A 23 11.04 15.01 -1.15
CA ASP A 23 9.98 14.32 -1.90
C ASP A 23 8.59 14.66 -1.32
N TYR A 24 7.53 14.25 -2.02
CA TYR A 24 6.16 14.44 -1.54
C TYR A 24 5.81 13.38 -0.47
N HIS A 25 5.56 13.83 0.76
CA HIS A 25 5.36 12.97 1.95
C HIS A 25 3.91 12.57 2.23
N ARG A 26 3.01 12.73 1.25
CA ARG A 26 1.64 12.20 1.33
C ARG A 26 1.56 10.99 0.41
N TYR A 27 0.88 9.95 0.87
CA TYR A 27 0.83 8.68 0.17
C TYR A 27 -0.59 8.25 -0.10
N HIS A 28 -0.75 7.60 -1.24
CA HIS A 28 -2.03 7.31 -1.85
C HIS A 28 -2.22 5.81 -1.97
N SER A 29 -3.47 5.37 -2.01
CA SER A 29 -3.80 3.97 -2.20
C SER A 29 -3.28 3.49 -3.56
N PRO A 30 -2.45 2.43 -3.61
CA PRO A 30 -1.93 1.92 -4.88
C PRO A 30 -2.99 1.15 -5.69
N VAL A 31 -4.10 0.78 -5.03
CA VAL A 31 -5.15 -0.11 -5.55
C VAL A 31 -6.54 0.37 -5.13
N THR A 32 -7.55 -0.02 -5.89
CA THR A 32 -8.96 0.14 -5.50
C THR A 32 -9.41 -1.08 -4.70
N GLY A 33 -10.11 -0.86 -3.60
CA GLY A 33 -10.60 -1.94 -2.74
C GLY A 33 -11.28 -1.45 -1.47
N LYS A 34 -11.29 -2.32 -0.46
CA LYS A 34 -11.88 -2.07 0.86
C LYS A 34 -10.82 -2.21 1.93
N ILE A 35 -10.70 -1.24 2.83
CA ILE A 35 -9.84 -1.38 4.01
C ILE A 35 -10.38 -2.52 4.87
N LYS A 36 -9.59 -3.57 5.06
CA LYS A 36 -9.93 -4.75 5.85
C LYS A 36 -9.43 -4.61 7.28
N LEU A 37 -8.22 -4.07 7.44
CA LEU A 37 -7.54 -3.96 8.71
C LEU A 37 -6.62 -2.74 8.71
N PHE A 38 -6.52 -2.09 9.86
CA PHE A 38 -5.50 -1.08 10.15
C PHE A 38 -4.85 -1.40 11.50
N ARG A 39 -3.53 -1.14 11.59
CA ARG A 39 -2.78 -1.14 12.85
C ARG A 39 -1.71 -0.06 12.84
N SER A 40 -1.51 0.56 13.99
CA SER A 40 -0.35 1.38 14.30
C SER A 40 0.57 0.61 15.24
N ILE A 41 1.85 0.53 14.89
CA ILE A 41 2.87 -0.20 15.63
C ILE A 41 3.89 0.82 16.17
N PRO A 42 4.05 0.94 17.50
CA PRO A 42 5.10 1.77 18.07
C PRO A 42 6.48 1.21 17.72
N GLY A 43 7.48 2.07 17.68
CA GLY A 43 8.85 1.68 17.37
C GLY A 43 9.79 2.86 17.42
N ASP A 44 11.03 2.60 17.07
CA ASP A 44 12.10 3.60 17.01
C ASP A 44 12.02 4.41 15.70
N TYR A 45 12.99 5.29 15.48
CA TYR A 45 13.14 6.06 14.25
C TYR A 45 14.59 6.02 13.76
N TYR A 46 15.01 4.89 13.23
CA TYR A 46 16.30 4.73 12.53
C TYR A 46 16.23 5.34 11.13
N GLN A 47 17.39 5.69 10.57
CA GLN A 47 17.52 6.22 9.21
C GLN A 47 17.14 5.17 8.17
N VAL A 48 16.64 5.62 7.02
CA VAL A 48 16.25 4.77 5.88
C VAL A 48 17.00 5.15 4.61
N ASP A 49 18.13 5.84 4.74
CA ASP A 49 19.01 6.09 3.60
C ASP A 49 19.65 4.77 3.10
N PRO A 50 20.13 4.73 1.85
CA PRO A 50 20.66 3.51 1.26
C PRO A 50 21.81 2.85 2.07
N VAL A 51 22.66 3.64 2.74
CA VAL A 51 23.75 3.09 3.55
C VAL A 51 23.19 2.41 4.80
N ALA A 52 22.22 3.04 5.46
CA ALA A 52 21.54 2.44 6.60
C ALA A 52 20.80 1.15 6.21
N LEU A 53 20.05 1.15 5.10
CA LEU A 53 19.30 -0.02 4.63
C LEU A 53 20.18 -1.21 4.22
N GLN A 54 21.46 -0.97 3.88
CA GLN A 54 22.43 -2.02 3.57
C GLN A 54 23.19 -2.52 4.81
N SER A 55 22.95 -1.93 5.98
CA SER A 55 23.54 -2.39 7.23
C SER A 55 22.90 -3.69 7.74
N GLN A 56 23.50 -4.29 8.77
CA GLN A 56 22.93 -5.46 9.46
C GLN A 56 21.83 -5.10 10.47
N VAL A 57 21.46 -3.83 10.58
CA VAL A 57 20.43 -3.36 11.51
C VAL A 57 19.05 -3.59 10.91
N ASP A 58 18.17 -4.22 11.68
CA ASP A 58 16.76 -4.39 11.35
C ASP A 58 16.01 -3.07 11.48
N ILE A 59 16.15 -2.20 10.48
CA ILE A 59 15.62 -0.84 10.48
C ILE A 59 14.11 -0.85 10.23
N LEU A 60 13.67 -1.48 9.13
CA LEU A 60 12.29 -1.35 8.65
C LEU A 60 11.26 -1.96 9.61
N THR A 61 11.63 -3.02 10.34
CA THR A 61 10.68 -3.69 11.25
C THR A 61 10.80 -3.23 12.71
N ARG A 62 11.87 -2.51 13.08
CA ARG A 62 11.98 -1.81 14.37
C ARG A 62 11.41 -0.40 14.35
N ASN A 63 11.43 0.26 13.19
CA ASN A 63 10.88 1.59 13.08
C ASN A 63 9.38 1.62 13.38
N ARG A 64 8.93 2.76 13.92
CA ARG A 64 7.52 3.08 14.05
C ARG A 64 6.88 3.01 12.67
N ARG A 65 5.73 2.34 12.61
CA ARG A 65 5.03 2.11 11.34
C ARG A 65 3.54 1.99 11.55
N ALA A 66 2.80 2.22 10.49
CA ALA A 66 1.38 1.91 10.42
C ALA A 66 1.14 1.08 9.16
N TYR A 67 0.21 0.13 9.23
CA TYR A 67 -0.16 -0.65 8.07
C TYR A 67 -1.67 -0.73 7.90
N ALA A 68 -2.08 -0.85 6.64
CA ALA A 68 -3.43 -1.17 6.24
C ALA A 68 -3.42 -2.38 5.30
N ILE A 69 -4.41 -3.26 5.45
CA ILE A 69 -4.69 -4.32 4.48
C ILE A 69 -5.88 -3.87 3.64
N ILE A 70 -5.69 -3.84 2.33
CA ILE A 70 -6.71 -3.46 1.36
C ILE A 70 -7.16 -4.73 0.66
N GLU A 71 -8.39 -5.14 0.88
CA GLU A 71 -9.03 -6.23 0.14
C GLU A 71 -9.41 -5.73 -1.25
N THR A 72 -8.88 -6.37 -2.28
CA THR A 72 -9.07 -5.96 -3.68
C THR A 72 -9.58 -7.12 -4.53
N ALA A 73 -10.38 -6.82 -5.55
CA ALA A 73 -10.87 -7.83 -6.48
C ALA A 73 -9.73 -8.46 -7.32
N GLU A 74 -8.82 -7.62 -7.84
CA GLU A 74 -7.79 -8.06 -8.78
C GLU A 74 -6.50 -8.53 -8.08
N PHE A 75 -6.10 -7.88 -6.99
CA PHE A 75 -4.80 -8.11 -6.33
C PHE A 75 -4.88 -8.87 -5.00
N GLY A 76 -6.09 -9.16 -4.49
CA GLY A 76 -6.28 -9.92 -3.25
C GLY A 76 -6.11 -9.02 -2.04
N ASP A 77 -5.61 -9.55 -0.94
CA ASP A 77 -5.22 -8.73 0.22
C ASP A 77 -3.88 -8.04 -0.10
N VAL A 78 -3.90 -6.72 -0.29
CA VAL A 78 -2.69 -5.90 -0.50
C VAL A 78 -2.30 -5.26 0.82
N LEU A 79 -1.07 -5.50 1.28
CA LEU A 79 -0.51 -4.89 2.48
C LEU A 79 0.18 -3.59 2.10
N PHE A 80 -0.29 -2.48 2.67
CA PHE A 80 0.36 -1.18 2.58
C PHE A 80 0.96 -0.83 3.95
N VAL A 81 2.26 -0.53 4.00
CA VAL A 81 2.97 -0.17 5.24
C VAL A 81 3.66 1.17 5.06
N ALA A 82 3.32 2.13 5.91
CA ALA A 82 4.03 3.40 6.04
C ALA A 82 5.01 3.29 7.22
N ILE A 83 6.29 3.58 6.98
CA ILE A 83 7.38 3.41 7.94
C ILE A 83 8.06 4.77 8.13
N GLY A 84 8.01 5.29 9.36
CA GLY A 84 8.71 6.52 9.71
C GLY A 84 10.21 6.26 9.85
N ALA A 85 11.04 7.26 9.60
CA ALA A 85 12.46 7.24 9.89
C ALA A 85 12.84 8.36 10.86
N THR A 86 14.13 8.53 11.12
CA THR A 86 14.65 9.64 11.93
C THR A 86 14.07 10.97 11.45
N ASN A 87 13.71 11.83 12.42
CA ASN A 87 13.06 13.12 12.21
C ASN A 87 11.63 13.05 11.64
N VAL A 88 10.99 11.87 11.58
CA VAL A 88 9.55 11.78 11.32
C VAL A 88 8.78 12.01 12.61
N GLY A 89 8.04 13.11 12.65
CA GLY A 89 7.17 13.49 13.76
C GLY A 89 6.00 12.52 13.94
N SER A 90 5.43 12.02 12.84
CA SER A 90 4.41 10.97 12.90
C SER A 90 4.20 10.25 11.56
N VAL A 91 3.67 9.01 11.67
CA VAL A 91 3.15 8.21 10.56
C VAL A 91 1.63 8.22 10.67
N VAL A 92 0.93 8.88 9.75
CA VAL A 92 -0.50 9.14 9.86
C VAL A 92 -1.26 8.42 8.76
N ILE A 93 -2.18 7.53 9.12
CA ILE A 93 -3.25 7.05 8.22
C ILE A 93 -4.50 7.84 8.60
N HIS A 94 -5.23 8.39 7.62
CA HIS A 94 -6.42 9.20 7.89
C HIS A 94 -7.46 8.40 8.68
N GLU A 95 -8.13 9.04 9.64
CA GLU A 95 -9.01 8.39 10.61
C GLU A 95 -10.10 7.52 9.95
N GLN A 96 -10.63 7.97 8.82
CA GLN A 96 -11.61 7.23 8.03
C GLN A 96 -11.11 5.85 7.57
N PHE A 97 -9.80 5.68 7.34
CA PHE A 97 -9.18 4.42 6.93
C PHE A 97 -8.63 3.62 8.11
N GLN A 98 -8.79 4.10 9.36
CA GLN A 98 -8.39 3.35 10.54
C GLN A 98 -9.44 2.31 10.98
N LYS A 99 -10.60 2.29 10.31
CA LYS A 99 -11.69 1.34 10.54
C LYS A 99 -11.85 0.43 9.32
N GLY A 100 -12.08 -0.85 9.57
CA GLY A 100 -12.39 -1.81 8.51
C GLY A 100 -13.76 -1.51 7.85
N GLY A 101 -13.91 -1.92 6.60
CA GLY A 101 -15.13 -1.77 5.80
C GLY A 101 -15.18 -0.53 4.91
N VAL A 102 -14.22 0.40 5.04
CA VAL A 102 -14.20 1.65 4.24
C VAL A 102 -13.66 1.39 2.84
N GLN A 103 -14.38 1.90 1.83
CA GLN A 103 -13.96 1.82 0.43
C GLN A 103 -12.86 2.84 0.14
N VAL A 104 -11.90 2.45 -0.70
CA VAL A 104 -10.81 3.30 -1.18
C VAL A 104 -10.59 3.06 -2.68
N LYS A 105 -10.37 4.13 -3.44
CA LYS A 105 -10.01 4.07 -4.85
C LYS A 105 -8.50 4.24 -5.01
N LYS A 106 -7.95 3.63 -6.07
CA LYS A 106 -6.57 3.90 -6.48
C LYS A 106 -6.38 5.41 -6.66
N GLY A 107 -5.35 5.96 -6.00
CA GLY A 107 -5.05 7.39 -6.01
C GLY A 107 -5.70 8.19 -4.87
N ASP A 108 -6.61 7.62 -4.08
CA ASP A 108 -7.11 8.29 -2.88
C ASP A 108 -5.96 8.44 -1.87
N GLU A 109 -5.85 9.61 -1.24
CA GLU A 109 -4.84 9.85 -0.22
C GLU A 109 -5.15 9.05 1.05
N LEU A 110 -4.28 8.12 1.41
CA LEU A 110 -4.41 7.31 2.62
C LEU A 110 -3.88 8.03 3.86
N GLY A 111 -2.89 8.88 3.69
CA GLY A 111 -2.14 9.44 4.80
C GLY A 111 -0.90 10.21 4.40
N HIS A 112 -0.11 10.56 5.41
CA HIS A 112 1.11 11.32 5.24
C HIS A 112 2.11 11.08 6.38
N PHE A 113 3.37 11.42 6.11
CA PHE A 113 4.42 11.57 7.11
C PHE A 113 4.54 13.04 7.52
N GLN A 114 4.78 13.29 8.80
CA GLN A 114 5.09 14.64 9.28
C GLN A 114 6.62 14.81 9.41
N PHE A 115 7.26 15.44 8.43
CA PHE A 115 8.70 15.75 8.37
C PHE A 115 9.64 14.52 8.29
N GLY A 116 10.89 14.68 7.85
CA GLY A 116 11.92 13.62 7.86
C GLY A 116 11.97 12.70 6.63
N GLY A 117 12.85 11.70 6.67
CA GLY A 117 12.90 10.64 5.66
C GLY A 117 11.89 9.55 5.97
N SER A 118 11.41 8.81 4.99
CA SER A 118 10.42 7.75 5.24
C SER A 118 10.47 6.65 4.18
N SER A 119 9.84 5.53 4.49
CA SER A 119 9.73 4.41 3.56
C SER A 119 8.30 3.89 3.49
N ILE A 120 7.92 3.39 2.32
CA ILE A 120 6.64 2.72 2.09
C ILE A 120 6.94 1.32 1.55
N ILE A 121 6.25 0.33 2.09
CA ILE A 121 6.25 -1.04 1.56
C ILE A 121 4.84 -1.35 1.07
N VAL A 122 4.75 -1.89 -0.14
CA VAL A 122 3.52 -2.47 -0.68
C VAL A 122 3.81 -3.93 -0.99
N ALA A 123 3.12 -4.85 -0.30
CA ALA A 123 3.26 -6.27 -0.52
C ALA A 123 1.97 -6.85 -1.10
N PHE A 124 2.14 -7.62 -2.16
CA PHE A 124 1.10 -8.37 -2.85
C PHE A 124 1.30 -9.85 -2.55
N GLN A 125 0.22 -10.58 -2.25
CA GLN A 125 0.32 -12.01 -2.05
C GLN A 125 0.92 -12.70 -3.27
N GLU A 126 1.48 -13.89 -3.06
CA GLU A 126 2.14 -14.67 -4.11
C GLU A 126 1.28 -14.76 -5.39
N GLU A 127 1.94 -14.56 -6.54
CA GLU A 127 1.32 -14.56 -7.86
C GLU A 127 0.15 -13.58 -8.07
N ARG A 128 -0.03 -12.51 -7.28
CA ARG A 128 -1.13 -11.53 -7.49
C ARG A 128 -0.77 -10.35 -8.40
N ILE A 129 0.52 -10.04 -8.54
CA ILE A 129 1.02 -8.96 -9.40
C ILE A 129 2.19 -9.45 -10.24
N LYS A 130 2.25 -8.97 -11.48
CA LYS A 130 3.43 -9.00 -12.32
C LYS A 130 3.97 -7.58 -12.43
N PHE A 131 5.09 -7.30 -11.75
CA PHE A 131 5.78 -6.01 -11.87
C PHE A 131 6.30 -5.79 -13.29
N ASP A 132 6.40 -4.52 -13.69
CA ASP A 132 6.94 -4.14 -14.99
C ASP A 132 8.43 -4.53 -15.11
N ASN A 133 8.82 -4.95 -16.31
CA ASN A 133 10.10 -5.63 -16.53
C ASN A 133 11.31 -4.74 -16.26
N ASP A 134 11.20 -3.44 -16.55
CA ASP A 134 12.23 -2.43 -16.27
C ASP A 134 12.51 -2.33 -14.77
N LEU A 135 11.47 -2.24 -13.93
CA LEU A 135 11.59 -2.22 -12.48
C LEU A 135 12.25 -3.50 -11.96
N LEU A 136 11.87 -4.67 -12.49
CA LEU A 136 12.47 -5.95 -12.11
C LEU A 136 13.95 -6.05 -12.50
N GLN A 137 14.33 -5.59 -13.70
CA GLN A 137 15.71 -5.62 -14.17
C GLN A 137 16.60 -4.69 -13.34
N LEU A 138 16.16 -3.46 -13.09
CA LEU A 138 16.88 -2.48 -12.29
C LEU A 138 16.99 -2.92 -10.82
N SER A 139 15.94 -3.53 -10.27
CA SER A 139 15.97 -4.10 -8.92
C SER A 139 17.02 -5.21 -8.76
N LYS A 140 17.18 -6.10 -9.76
CA LYS A 140 18.22 -7.14 -9.74
C LYS A 140 19.64 -6.56 -9.71
N GLN A 141 19.81 -5.37 -10.27
CA GLN A 141 21.06 -4.61 -10.26
C GLN A 141 21.21 -3.71 -9.03
N ARG A 142 20.24 -3.72 -8.10
CA ARG A 142 20.18 -2.86 -6.91
C ARG A 142 20.17 -1.36 -7.24
N ILE A 143 19.57 -1.01 -8.37
CA ILE A 143 19.41 0.37 -8.80
C ILE A 143 18.07 0.90 -8.31
N GLN A 144 18.10 2.00 -7.57
CA GLN A 144 16.88 2.72 -7.21
C GLN A 144 16.38 3.52 -8.41
N VAL A 145 15.07 3.48 -8.63
CA VAL A 145 14.40 4.12 -9.76
C VAL A 145 13.53 5.24 -9.23
N SER A 146 13.65 6.44 -9.81
CA SER A 146 12.72 7.52 -9.54
C SER A 146 11.37 7.17 -10.17
N VAL A 147 10.29 7.25 -9.39
CA VAL A 147 8.94 6.93 -9.86
C VAL A 147 8.01 8.10 -9.55
N GLU A 148 7.13 8.40 -10.50
CA GLU A 148 6.15 9.47 -10.39
C GLU A 148 4.73 8.91 -10.26
N VAL A 149 3.83 9.72 -9.70
CA VAL A 149 2.41 9.38 -9.63
C VAL A 149 1.87 9.20 -11.05
N GLY A 150 1.22 8.07 -11.30
CA GLY A 150 0.66 7.71 -12.61
C GLY A 150 1.52 6.75 -13.42
N MET A 151 2.80 6.56 -13.06
CA MET A 151 3.61 5.48 -13.62
C MET A 151 3.05 4.12 -13.23
N SER A 152 3.19 3.16 -14.14
CA SER A 152 2.83 1.77 -13.87
C SER A 152 3.92 1.12 -13.02
N LEU A 153 3.50 0.34 -12.02
CA LEU A 153 4.39 -0.57 -11.29
C LEU A 153 4.29 -2.00 -11.84
N GLY A 154 3.15 -2.36 -12.40
CA GLY A 154 2.82 -3.72 -12.80
C GLY A 154 1.33 -3.89 -13.03
N ARG A 155 0.94 -5.12 -13.36
CA ARG A 155 -0.45 -5.50 -13.63
C ARG A 155 -0.87 -6.71 -12.81
N ALA A 156 -2.15 -6.79 -12.48
CA ALA A 156 -2.72 -7.99 -11.85
C ALA A 156 -2.54 -9.20 -12.78
N THR A 157 -2.21 -10.34 -12.20
CA THR A 157 -2.06 -11.62 -12.91
C THR A 157 -3.40 -12.30 -13.16
N ARG A 158 -4.38 -12.08 -12.28
CA ARG A 158 -5.76 -12.54 -12.44
C ARG A 158 -6.62 -11.36 -12.87
N SER A 159 -6.96 -11.32 -14.17
CA SER A 159 -8.10 -10.52 -14.62
C SER A 159 -9.36 -11.16 -14.05
N THR A 160 -10.12 -10.41 -13.24
CA THR A 160 -11.53 -10.73 -13.06
C THR A 160 -12.17 -10.66 -14.45
N ARG A 161 -12.61 -11.80 -15.00
CA ARG A 161 -13.44 -11.77 -16.20
C ARG A 161 -14.66 -10.92 -15.87
N ARG A 162 -15.04 -10.03 -16.79
CA ARG A 162 -16.16 -9.10 -16.72
C ARG A 162 -17.54 -9.82 -16.76
N GLY A 163 -17.70 -10.92 -16.03
CA GLY A 163 -18.86 -11.82 -16.07
C GLY A 163 -19.31 -12.36 -14.71
N ASP A 164 -18.70 -11.93 -13.60
CA ASP A 164 -19.09 -12.35 -12.25
C ASP A 164 -19.70 -11.20 -11.42
N MET A 165 -20.14 -10.12 -12.10
CA MET A 165 -21.03 -9.14 -11.48
C MET A 165 -22.46 -9.68 -11.61
N SER A 166 -23.07 -10.00 -10.47
CA SER A 166 -24.52 -10.13 -10.35
C SER A 166 -25.18 -8.92 -11.01
N PRO A 167 -26.28 -9.11 -11.77
CA PRO A 167 -26.92 -8.02 -12.50
C PRO A 167 -27.33 -6.90 -11.54
N GLU A 168 -27.11 -5.65 -11.97
CA GLU A 168 -27.62 -4.49 -11.25
C GLU A 168 -29.13 -4.63 -11.06
N PRO A 169 -29.68 -4.24 -9.89
CA PRO A 169 -31.12 -4.24 -9.72
C PRO A 169 -31.71 -3.23 -10.71
N THR A 170 -32.45 -3.74 -11.69
CA THR A 170 -33.33 -2.94 -12.52
C THR A 170 -34.33 -2.25 -11.61
N TYR A 171 -34.30 -0.92 -11.56
CA TYR A 171 -35.33 -0.12 -10.91
C TYR A 171 -36.68 -0.43 -11.57
N ALA A 172 -37.46 -1.29 -10.91
CA ALA A 172 -38.87 -1.43 -11.19
C ALA A 172 -39.56 -0.13 -10.76
N GLU A 173 -40.25 0.47 -11.72
CA GLU A 173 -41.41 1.35 -11.61
C GLU A 173 -41.56 2.10 -10.27
N VAL A 174 -41.11 3.35 -10.26
CA VAL A 174 -41.70 4.36 -9.37
C VAL A 174 -43.11 4.61 -9.89
N ALA A 175 -44.09 3.92 -9.33
CA ALA A 175 -45.49 4.31 -9.47
C ALA A 175 -45.65 5.70 -8.84
N ASP A 176 -46.01 6.66 -9.68
CA ASP A 176 -46.37 8.02 -9.28
C ASP A 176 -47.65 7.96 -8.43
N PRO A 177 -47.66 8.43 -7.17
CA PRO A 177 -48.88 8.44 -6.36
C PRO A 177 -49.87 9.53 -6.76
N ASN A 178 -49.63 10.35 -7.79
CA ASN A 178 -50.49 11.49 -8.14
C ASN A 178 -50.68 11.72 -9.65
N ALA A 179 -51.04 10.68 -10.42
CA ALA A 179 -51.58 10.82 -11.78
C ALA A 179 -53.01 10.28 -11.87
#